data_AF-A0A959YT86-F1
#
_entry.id   AF-A0A959YT86-F1
#
_cell.length_a   1.000
_cell.length_b   1.000
_cell.length_c   1.000
_cell.angle_alpha   90.00
_cell.angle_beta   90.00
_cell.angle_gamma   90.00
#
_symmetry.space_group_name_H-M   'P 1'
#
loop_
_entity.id
_entity.type
_entity.pdbx_description
1 polymer ?
#
loop_
_entity_poly.entity_id
_entity_poly.type
_entity_poly.pdbx_seq_one_letter_code
_entity_poly.pdbx_strand_id
1 'polypeptide(L)' 'MKQKTKEIFMHPIKKEILSYIDQQKGAFYGDIVMNFRYPKYTVLKHIMELKEAGIVIKEGDGGKFNLVSAN' A
#
# COMPACT_ATOMS: atom_id res chain seq x y z
N MET A 1 4.80 -14.31 14.35
CA MET A 1 4.66 -13.50 13.11
C MET A 1 5.50 -14.10 11.96
N LYS A 2 5.08 -15.16 11.22
CA LYS A 2 6.03 -15.78 10.26
C LYS A 2 5.52 -16.34 8.91
N GLN A 3 4.22 -16.35 8.57
CA GLN A 3 3.77 -16.84 7.23
C GLN A 3 3.04 -15.79 6.37
N LYS A 4 2.01 -15.12 6.89
CA LYS A 4 1.21 -14.13 6.12
C LYS A 4 2.03 -12.97 5.53
N THR A 5 3.06 -12.50 6.23
CA THR A 5 3.85 -11.35 5.77
C THR A 5 4.64 -11.66 4.50
N LYS A 6 5.17 -12.90 4.35
CA LYS A 6 5.90 -13.31 3.14
C LYS A 6 4.98 -13.36 1.92
N GLU A 7 3.77 -13.87 2.07
CA GLU A 7 2.79 -13.93 0.97
C GLU A 7 2.37 -12.54 0.50
N ILE A 8 2.24 -11.58 1.42
CA ILE A 8 1.91 -10.19 1.07
C ILE A 8 2.99 -9.56 0.19
N PHE A 9 4.27 -9.81 0.47
CA PHE A 9 5.38 -9.31 -0.35
C PHE A 9 5.53 -10.03 -1.70
N MET A 10 4.88 -11.18 -1.90
CA MET A 10 4.95 -11.93 -3.16
C MET A 10 3.94 -11.47 -4.21
N HIS A 11 2.90 -10.72 -3.82
CA HIS A 11 1.92 -10.24 -4.79
C HIS A 11 2.47 -9.04 -5.59
N PRO A 12 2.55 -9.10 -6.93
CA PRO A 12 3.20 -8.07 -7.74
C PRO A 12 2.58 -6.68 -7.54
N ILE A 13 1.26 -6.60 -7.53
CA ILE A 13 0.54 -5.33 -7.32
C ILE A 13 0.85 -4.73 -5.93
N LYS A 14 0.94 -5.57 -4.89
CA LYS A 14 1.22 -5.09 -3.53
C LYS A 14 2.65 -4.56 -3.45
N LYS A 15 3.60 -5.26 -4.07
CA LYS A 15 4.99 -4.83 -4.15
C LYS A 15 5.13 -3.49 -4.88
N GLU A 16 4.43 -3.31 -5.99
CA GLU A 16 4.40 -2.03 -6.71
C GLU A 16 3.81 -0.91 -5.83
N ILE A 17 2.66 -1.14 -5.18
CA ILE A 17 2.03 -0.17 -4.27
C ILE A 17 3.00 0.24 -3.15
N LEU A 18 3.63 -0.74 -2.49
CA LEU A 18 4.55 -0.50 -1.40
C LEU A 18 5.79 0.27 -1.87
N SER A 19 6.38 -0.12 -3.01
CA SER A 19 7.52 0.58 -3.60
C SER A 19 7.19 2.03 -3.95
N TYR A 20 5.98 2.28 -4.47
CA TYR A 20 5.55 3.64 -4.82
C TYR A 20 5.35 4.49 -3.55
N ILE A 21 4.67 3.96 -2.54
CA ILE A 21 4.49 4.63 -1.24
C ILE A 21 5.84 4.97 -0.61
N ASP A 22 6.80 4.04 -0.64
CA ASP A 22 8.16 4.26 -0.11
C ASP A 22 8.90 5.39 -0.86
N GLN A 23 8.91 5.32 -2.19
CA GLN A 23 9.57 6.31 -3.05
C GLN A 23 9.01 7.72 -2.86
N GLN A 24 7.70 7.85 -2.68
CA GLN A 24 7.03 9.15 -2.49
C GLN A 24 7.06 9.65 -1.04
N LYS A 25 7.61 8.87 -0.10
CA LYS A 25 7.49 9.13 1.36
C LYS A 25 6.01 9.32 1.74
N GLY A 26 5.22 8.37 1.28
CA GLY A 26 3.77 8.28 1.38
C GLY A 26 3.03 8.87 0.18
N ALA A 27 1.85 8.32 -0.11
CA ALA A 27 1.09 8.66 -1.31
C ALA A 27 -0.43 8.70 -1.07
N PHE A 28 -1.14 9.57 -1.78
CA PHE A 28 -2.60 9.55 -1.76
C PHE A 28 -3.15 8.48 -2.71
N TYR A 29 -4.34 7.96 -2.40
CA TYR A 29 -5.00 6.98 -3.27
C TYR A 29 -5.16 7.48 -4.71
N GLY A 30 -5.48 8.76 -4.90
CA GLY A 30 -5.59 9.40 -6.21
C GLY A 30 -4.31 9.27 -7.03
N ASP A 31 -3.16 9.55 -6.41
CA ASP A 31 -1.86 9.46 -7.08
C ASP A 31 -1.50 8.02 -7.41
N ILE A 32 -1.79 7.08 -6.51
CA ILE A 32 -1.54 5.65 -6.73
C ILE A 32 -2.37 5.18 -7.93
N VAL A 33 -3.68 5.45 -8.00
CA VAL A 33 -4.50 4.97 -9.12
C VAL A 33 -4.18 5.65 -10.45
N MET A 34 -3.63 6.86 -10.44
CA MET A 34 -3.21 7.55 -11.66
C MET A 34 -1.91 6.98 -12.25
N ASN A 35 -1.02 6.46 -11.40
CA ASN A 35 0.28 5.93 -11.82
C ASN A 35 0.26 4.42 -12.12
N PHE A 36 -0.83 3.74 -11.79
CA PHE A 36 -0.94 2.29 -11.88
C PHE A 36 -1.82 1.90 -13.07
N ARG A 37 -1.41 0.87 -13.82
CA ARG A 37 -2.17 0.34 -14.98
C ARG A 37 -3.30 -0.62 -14.59
N TYR A 38 -3.70 -0.62 -13.31
CA TYR A 38 -4.69 -1.55 -12.77
C TYR A 38 -6.03 -0.86 -12.49
N PRO A 39 -7.15 -1.60 -12.50
CA PRO A 39 -8.44 -1.05 -12.13
C PRO A 39 -8.41 -0.42 -10.73
N LYS A 40 -9.08 0.73 -10.56
CA LYS A 40 -9.16 1.47 -9.29
C LYS A 40 -9.56 0.57 -8.12
N TYR A 41 -10.57 -0.29 -8.34
CA TYR A 41 -11.05 -1.23 -7.33
C TYR A 41 -9.99 -2.27 -6.93
N THR A 42 -9.19 -2.77 -7.88
CA THR A 42 -8.09 -3.71 -7.62
C THR A 42 -7.00 -3.06 -6.77
N VAL A 43 -6.62 -1.82 -7.10
CA VAL A 43 -5.64 -1.06 -6.32
C VAL A 43 -6.15 -0.83 -4.90
N LEU A 44 -7.40 -0.37 -4.75
CA LEU A 44 -8.01 -0.12 -3.45
C LEU A 44 -8.07 -1.39 -2.59
N LYS A 45 -8.51 -2.52 -3.17
CA LYS A 45 -8.55 -3.81 -2.48
C LYS A 45 -7.18 -4.16 -1.88
N HIS A 46 -6.11 -4.04 -2.67
CA HIS A 46 -4.76 -4.36 -2.19
C HIS A 46 -4.23 -3.37 -1.15
N ILE A 47 -4.52 -2.07 -1.27
CA ILE A 47 -4.18 -1.09 -0.24
C ILE A 47 -4.88 -1.44 1.09
N MET A 48 -6.15 -1.82 1.04
CA MET A 48 -6.89 -2.20 2.25
C MET A 48 -6.34 -3.49 2.87
N GLU A 49 -6.01 -4.50 2.07
CA GLU A 49 -5.34 -5.71 2.56
C GLU A 49 -3.98 -5.40 3.21
N LEU A 50 -3.20 -4.47 2.66
CA LEU A 50 -1.93 -4.02 3.24
C LEU A 50 -2.14 -3.26 4.55
N LYS A 51 -3.23 -2.48 4.65
CA LYS A 51 -3.60 -1.74 5.86
C LYS A 51 -4.05 -2.68 6.96
N GLU A 52 -4.91 -3.64 6.65
CA GLU A 52 -5.34 -4.69 7.58
C GLU A 52 -4.17 -5.53 8.09
N ALA A 53 -3.14 -5.73 7.26
CA ALA A 53 -1.91 -6.38 7.66
C ALA A 53 -0.96 -5.52 8.53
N GLY A 54 -1.29 -4.24 8.75
CA GLY A 54 -0.45 -3.31 9.51
C GLY A 54 0.84 -2.91 8.80
N ILE A 55 0.90 -3.04 7.47
CA ILE A 55 2.09 -2.68 6.68
C ILE A 55 1.99 -1.22 6.22
N VAL A 56 0.78 -0.77 5.91
CA VAL A 56 0.50 0.64 5.60
C VAL A 56 -0.51 1.22 6.58
N ILE A 57 -0.38 2.50 6.86
CA ILE A 57 -1.34 3.28 7.65
C ILE A 57 -1.88 4.43 6.82
N LYS A 58 -3.12 4.81 7.10
CA LYS A 58 -3.75 6.01 6.53
C LYS A 58 -3.60 7.13 7.56
N GLU A 59 -2.83 8.16 7.23
CA GLU A 59 -2.59 9.31 8.10
C GLU A 59 -3.37 10.55 7.64
N GLY A 60 -3.88 11.28 8.63
CA GLY A 60 -4.59 12.54 8.46
C GLY A 60 -5.93 12.43 7.71
N ASP A 61 -6.65 13.55 7.69
CA ASP A 61 -7.96 13.64 7.03
C ASP A 61 -7.86 13.54 5.51
N GLY A 62 -6.72 13.94 4.93
CA GLY A 62 -6.44 13.81 3.50
C GLY A 62 -6.24 12.37 3.03
N GLY A 63 -6.06 11.42 3.95
CA GLY A 63 -5.97 10.00 3.63
C GLY A 63 -4.72 9.58 2.89
N LYS A 64 -3.57 10.14 3.29
CA LYS A 64 -2.25 9.75 2.79
C LYS A 64 -1.89 8.38 3.34
N PHE A 65 -1.44 7.46 2.48
CA PHE A 65 -0.94 6.16 2.89
C PHE A 65 0.57 6.23 3.12
N ASN A 66 1.03 5.73 4.26
CA ASN A 66 2.45 5.64 4.62
C ASN A 66 2.80 4.20 5.02
N LEU A 67 4.07 3.81 4.86
CA LEU A 67 4.56 2.56 5.42
C LEU A 67 4.65 2.67 6.95
N VAL A 68 4.34 1.58 7.64
CA VAL A 68 4.62 1.47 9.07
C VAL A 68 6.13 1.22 9.22
N SER A 69 6.87 2.23 9.66
CA SER A 69 8.28 2.03 10.04
C SER A 69 8.35 1.05 11.21
N ALA A 70 9.11 -0.02 11.03
CA ALA A 70 9.53 -0.86 12.15
C ALA A 70 10.56 -0.05 12.96
N ASN A 71 10.12 0.57 14.06
CA ASN A 71 11.00 1.03 15.12
C ASN A 71 11.58 -0.16 15.88
#